data_AF-A0A1X7VEA8-F1
#
_entry.id   AF-A0A1X7VEA8-F1
#
_cell.length_a   1.000
_cell.length_b   1.000
_cell.length_c   1.000
_cell.angle_alpha   90.00
_cell.angle_beta   90.00
_cell.angle_gamma   90.00
#
_symmetry.space_group_name_H-M   'P 1'
#
loop_
_entity.id
_entity.type
_entity.pdbx_description
1 polymer ?
#
loop_
_entity_poly.entity_id
_entity_poly.type
_entity_poly.pdbx_seq_one_letter_code
_entity_poly.pdbx_strand_id
1 'polypeptide(L)'
;MATHGKMSAFDLAKETWTIYMERLQFYFLANGITEEDKMKAVLLTVCGAPSYQLVRGLLQQQTPLNASFDEEQDRLTYEVAIKTAQTMELASQNAQDMSKQLS
;
A
#
# COMPACT_ATOMS: atom_id res chain seq x y z
N MET A 1 1.76 20.74 14.28
CA MET A 1 2.34 21.21 13.01
C MET A 1 3.33 20.16 12.57
N ALA A 2 3.19 19.56 11.38
CA ALA A 2 4.13 18.53 10.92
C ALA A 2 5.50 19.20 10.68
N THR A 3 6.53 18.71 11.36
CA THR A 3 7.85 19.35 11.44
C THR A 3 8.72 19.01 10.22
N HIS A 4 8.42 17.91 9.51
CA HIS A 4 9.24 17.44 8.39
C HIS A 4 8.43 16.94 7.18
N GLY A 5 8.44 17.75 6.10
CA GLY A 5 8.15 17.34 4.72
C GLY A 5 6.72 16.91 4.40
N LYS A 6 6.36 16.86 3.10
CA LYS A 6 5.14 16.20 2.62
C LYS A 6 5.53 14.87 2.00
N MET A 7 4.98 13.76 2.52
CA MET A 7 5.19 12.46 1.91
C MET A 7 4.45 12.37 0.56
N SER A 8 5.10 11.79 -0.43
CA SER A 8 4.51 11.53 -1.74
C SER A 8 3.63 10.29 -1.70
N ALA A 9 2.58 10.25 -2.51
CA ALA A 9 1.69 9.09 -2.60
C ALA A 9 2.42 7.86 -3.15
N PHE A 10 1.94 6.69 -2.77
CA PHE A 10 2.46 5.43 -3.27
C PHE A 10 2.25 5.32 -4.78
N ASP A 11 3.29 4.92 -5.49
CA ASP A 11 3.28 4.74 -6.93
C ASP A 11 3.90 3.39 -7.30
N LEU A 12 3.04 2.45 -7.70
CA LEU A 12 3.38 1.10 -8.15
C LEU A 12 4.38 1.09 -9.33
N ALA A 13 4.44 2.16 -10.12
CA ALA A 13 5.37 2.27 -11.24
C ALA A 13 6.77 2.77 -10.81
N LYS A 14 6.91 3.35 -9.62
CA LYS A 14 8.16 3.97 -9.15
C LYS A 14 8.81 3.25 -7.99
N GLU A 15 8.03 2.66 -7.08
CA GLU A 15 8.55 2.00 -5.89
C GLU A 15 7.73 0.78 -5.49
N THR A 16 8.35 -0.15 -4.76
CA THR A 16 7.63 -1.27 -4.15
C THR A 16 6.97 -0.85 -2.86
N TRP A 17 5.92 -1.58 -2.47
CA TRP A 17 5.17 -1.31 -1.24
C TRP A 17 6.07 -1.32 0.01
N THR A 18 7.04 -2.24 0.08
CA THR A 18 8.01 -2.33 1.18
C THR A 18 8.84 -1.06 1.32
N ILE A 19 9.36 -0.52 0.22
CA ILE A 19 10.15 0.72 0.22
C ILE A 19 9.29 1.91 0.64
N TYR A 20 8.04 1.96 0.19
CA TYR A 20 7.09 2.98 0.60
C TYR A 20 6.80 2.92 2.11
N MET A 21 6.61 1.71 2.67
CA MET A 21 6.39 1.51 4.10
C MET A 21 7.60 1.90 4.95
N GLU A 22 8.83 1.60 4.51
CA GLU A 22 10.04 2.05 5.19
C GLU A 22 10.14 3.58 5.22
N ARG A 23 9.87 4.24 4.09
CA ARG A 23 9.80 5.72 4.03
C ARG A 23 8.74 6.28 4.98
N LEU A 24 7.62 5.58 5.11
CA LEU A 24 6.53 5.99 5.99
C LEU A 24 6.91 5.85 7.46
N GLN A 25 7.63 4.78 7.84
CA GLN A 25 8.19 4.64 9.18
C GLN A 25 9.18 5.77 9.50
N PHE A 26 10.08 6.12 8.58
CA PHE A 26 10.97 7.26 8.78
C PHE A 26 10.20 8.58 8.91
N TYR A 27 9.09 8.73 8.18
CA TYR A 27 8.22 9.88 8.31
C TYR A 27 7.54 9.94 9.69
N PHE A 28 7.07 8.81 10.22
CA PHE A 28 6.53 8.73 11.57
C PHE A 28 7.58 9.09 12.62
N LEU A 29 8.77 8.51 12.51
CA LEU A 29 9.87 8.75 13.43
C LEU A 29 10.32 10.22 13.42
N ALA A 30 10.46 10.81 12.22
CA ALA A 30 10.82 12.23 12.07
C ALA A 30 9.75 13.16 12.65
N ASN A 31 8.46 12.82 12.53
CA ASN A 31 7.37 13.66 13.03
C ASN A 31 6.92 13.30 14.46
N GLY A 32 7.59 12.35 15.13
CA GLY A 32 7.23 11.90 16.49
C GLY A 32 5.83 11.27 16.57
N ILE A 33 5.40 10.60 15.50
CA ILE A 33 4.10 9.94 15.44
C ILE A 33 4.26 8.53 16.02
N THR A 34 3.85 8.37 17.28
CA THR A 34 3.92 7.09 18.01
C THR A 34 2.54 6.47 18.26
N GLU A 35 1.48 7.25 18.11
CA GLU A 35 0.11 6.78 18.31
C GLU A 35 -0.37 6.00 17.09
N GLU A 36 -0.83 4.77 17.32
CA GLU A 36 -1.28 3.86 16.27
C GLU A 36 -2.40 4.48 15.40
N ASP A 37 -3.37 5.13 16.03
CA ASP A 37 -4.46 5.83 15.33
C ASP A 37 -3.95 6.95 14.42
N LYS A 38 -2.88 7.65 14.83
CA LYS A 38 -2.26 8.69 14.00
C LYS A 38 -1.46 8.08 12.86
N MET A 39 -0.79 6.96 13.08
CA MET A 39 -0.08 6.22 12.02
C MET A 39 -1.08 5.73 10.96
N LYS A 40 -2.21 5.15 11.37
CA LYS A 40 -3.31 4.74 10.48
C LYS A 40 -3.88 5.94 9.72
N ALA A 41 -4.21 7.04 10.40
CA ALA A 41 -4.75 8.25 9.77
C ALA A 41 -3.77 8.86 8.74
N VAL A 42 -2.48 8.91 9.07
CA VAL A 42 -1.46 9.40 8.15
C VAL A 42 -1.31 8.46 6.96
N LEU A 43 -1.15 7.15 7.17
CA LEU A 43 -1.11 6.16 6.09
C LEU A 43 -2.28 6.33 5.11
N LEU A 44 -3.51 6.41 5.63
CA LEU A 44 -4.74 6.57 4.83
C LEU A 44 -4.79 7.90 4.06
N THR A 45 -4.13 8.95 4.55
CA THR A 45 -4.15 10.27 3.91
C THR A 45 -3.01 10.47 2.91
N VAL A 46 -1.83 9.88 3.14
CA VAL A 46 -0.69 9.99 2.21
C VAL A 46 -0.64 8.90 1.14
N CYS A 47 -1.25 7.73 1.33
CA CYS A 47 -1.15 6.62 0.36
C CYS A 47 -1.83 6.88 -1.00
N GLY A 48 -2.70 7.89 -1.09
CA GLY A 48 -3.40 8.28 -2.32
C GLY A 48 -4.64 7.42 -2.62
N ALA A 49 -5.51 7.90 -3.51
CA ALA A 49 -6.81 7.27 -3.80
C ALA A 49 -6.76 5.77 -4.20
N PRO A 50 -5.81 5.29 -5.03
CA PRO A 50 -5.73 3.88 -5.42
C PRO A 50 -5.40 2.97 -4.23
N SER A 51 -4.40 3.36 -3.45
CA SER A 51 -3.94 2.64 -2.26
C SER A 51 -4.98 2.70 -1.15
N TYR A 52 -5.69 3.82 -1.00
CA TYR A 52 -6.79 3.98 -0.06
C TYR A 52 -7.96 3.03 -0.36
N GLN A 53 -8.33 2.84 -1.64
CA GLN A 53 -9.36 1.86 -2.00
C GLN A 53 -8.94 0.43 -1.65
N LEU A 54 -7.66 0.12 -1.82
CA LEU A 54 -7.09 -1.19 -1.50
C LEU A 54 -7.10 -1.44 0.01
N VAL A 55 -6.64 -0.46 0.81
CA VAL A 55 -6.70 -0.49 2.28
C VAL A 55 -8.13 -0.54 2.78
N ARG A 56 -9.04 0.24 2.20
CA ARG A 56 -10.47 0.24 2.57
C ARG A 56 -11.13 -1.10 2.25
N GLY A 57 -10.78 -1.74 1.14
CA GLY A 57 -11.24 -3.09 0.82
C GLY A 57 -10.80 -4.12 1.87
N LEU A 58 -9.58 -3.98 2.38
CA LEU A 58 -9.03 -4.85 3.43
C LEU A 58 -9.63 -4.59 4.82
N LEU A 59 -9.90 -3.32 5.15
CA LEU A 59 -10.63 -2.92 6.36
C LEU A 59 -12.10 -3.34 6.32
N GLN A 60 -12.72 -3.45 5.14
CA GLN A 60 -14.09 -3.97 5.00
C GLN A 60 -14.17 -5.48 5.21
N GLN A 61 -13.06 -6.22 5.02
CA GLN A 61 -13.01 -7.66 5.24
C GLN A 61 -12.75 -8.05 6.70
N GLN A 62 -12.45 -7.11 7.58
CA GLN A 62 -12.34 -7.35 9.03
C GLN A 62 -13.28 -6.44 9.81
N THR A 63 -13.86 -6.99 10.87
CA THR A 63 -14.52 -6.20 11.91
C THR A 63 -13.44 -5.35 12.60
N PRO A 64 -13.39 -4.02 12.39
CA PRO A 64 -12.21 -3.18 12.66
C PRO A 64 -12.00 -2.86 14.16
N LEU A 65 -12.64 -3.61 15.06
CA LEU A 65 -12.69 -3.25 16.48
C LEU A 65 -11.60 -3.91 17.34
N ASN A 66 -10.79 -4.83 16.78
CA ASN A 66 -9.88 -5.63 17.61
C ASN A 66 -8.56 -6.04 16.92
N ALA A 67 -8.25 -5.52 15.74
CA ALA A 67 -7.02 -5.85 15.01
C ALA A 67 -5.92 -4.82 15.31
N SER A 68 -4.72 -5.30 15.61
CA SER A 68 -3.55 -4.45 15.87
C SER A 68 -2.95 -3.95 14.55
N PHE A 69 -2.34 -2.76 14.56
CA PHE A 69 -1.72 -2.16 13.36
C PHE A 69 -0.69 -3.06 12.68
N ASP A 70 0.06 -3.84 13.46
CA ASP A 70 1.07 -4.75 12.92
C ASP A 70 0.44 -5.84 12.03
N GLU A 71 -0.66 -6.46 12.50
CA GLU A 71 -1.43 -7.43 11.71
C GLU A 71 -2.09 -6.80 10.47
N GLU A 72 -2.55 -5.55 10.61
CA GLU A 72 -3.14 -4.79 9.51
C GLU A 72 -2.08 -4.49 8.44
N GLN A 73 -0.87 -4.11 8.86
CA GLN A 73 0.27 -3.79 8.01
C GLN A 73 0.81 -5.02 7.27
N ASP A 74 0.95 -6.16 7.96
CA ASP A 74 1.40 -7.42 7.37
C ASP A 74 0.41 -7.94 6.32
N ARG A 75 -0.90 -7.92 6.64
CA ARG A 75 -1.94 -8.29 5.68
C ARG A 75 -1.96 -7.37 4.47
N LEU A 76 -1.80 -6.07 4.68
CA LEU A 76 -1.76 -5.12 3.57
C LEU A 76 -0.56 -5.39 2.66
N THR A 77 0.59 -5.69 3.24
CA THR A 77 1.81 -6.05 2.51
C THR A 77 1.61 -7.33 1.70
N TYR A 78 1.00 -8.34 2.31
CA TYR A 78 0.69 -9.61 1.64
C TYR A 78 -0.28 -9.43 0.47
N GLU A 79 -1.37 -8.69 0.66
CA GLU A 79 -2.39 -8.47 -0.37
C GLU A 79 -1.90 -7.58 -1.52
N VAL A 80 -1.13 -6.54 -1.22
CA VAL A 80 -0.49 -5.72 -2.27
C VAL A 80 0.51 -6.56 -3.06
N ALA A 81 1.27 -7.46 -2.41
CA ALA A 81 2.20 -8.37 -3.08
C ALA A 81 1.48 -9.39 -3.99
N ILE A 82 0.36 -9.98 -3.54
CA ILE A 82 -0.42 -10.90 -4.37
C ILE A 82 -1.04 -10.19 -5.55
N LYS A 83 -1.70 -9.04 -5.33
CA LYS A 83 -2.34 -8.31 -6.43
C LYS A 83 -1.33 -7.82 -7.46
N THR A 84 -0.16 -7.35 -7.02
CA THR A 84 0.92 -6.95 -7.95
C THR A 84 1.43 -8.13 -8.77
N ALA A 85 1.69 -9.27 -8.13
CA ALA A 85 2.09 -10.50 -8.83
C ALA A 85 1.03 -10.94 -9.86
N GLN A 86 -0.25 -10.97 -9.47
CA GLN A 86 -1.36 -11.32 -10.36
C GLN A 86 -1.48 -10.38 -11.57
N THR A 87 -1.35 -9.06 -11.36
CA THR A 87 -1.39 -8.10 -12.48
C THR A 87 -0.22 -8.25 -13.44
N MET A 88 0.98 -8.57 -12.95
CA MET A 88 2.15 -8.82 -13.80
C MET A 88 2.00 -10.11 -14.61
N GLU A 89 1.42 -11.16 -14.01
CA GLU A 89 1.19 -12.45 -14.66
C GLU A 89 0.11 -12.36 -15.76
N LEU A 90 -0.99 -11.65 -15.48
CA LEU A 90 -2.02 -11.32 -16.47
C LEU A 90 -1.47 -10.45 -17.61
N ALA A 91 -0.59 -9.49 -17.31
CA ALA A 91 0.06 -8.67 -18.33
C ALA A 91 0.99 -9.51 -19.24
N SER A 92 1.73 -10.46 -18.66
CA SER A 92 2.58 -11.39 -19.42
C SER A 92 1.75 -12.34 -20.29
N GLN A 93 0.66 -12.89 -19.76
CA GLN A 93 -0.25 -13.76 -20.53
C GLN A 93 -0.91 -12.99 -21.67
N ASN A 94 -1.41 -11.78 -21.43
CA ASN A 94 -1.99 -10.95 -22.48
C ASN A 94 -0.99 -10.58 -23.57
N ALA A 95 0.28 -10.30 -23.23
CA ALA A 95 1.32 -10.03 -24.22
C ALA A 95 1.63 -11.26 -25.09
N GLN A 96 1.63 -12.46 -24.50
CA GLN A 96 1.83 -13.71 -25.23
C GLN A 96 0.62 -14.07 -26.12
N ASP A 97 -0.60 -13.87 -25.63
CA ASP A 97 -1.82 -14.11 -26.40
C ASP A 97 -1.91 -13.19 -27.62
N MET A 98 -1.56 -11.91 -27.44
CA MET A 98 -1.52 -10.92 -28.53
C MET A 98 -0.46 -11.24 -29.59
N SER A 99 0.69 -11.79 -29.19
CA SER A 99 1.72 -12.25 -30.13
C SER A 99 1.28 -13.47 -30.95
N LYS A 100 0.44 -14.34 -30.36
CA LYS A 100 -0.13 -15.50 -31.05
C LYS A 100 -1.29 -15.16 -31.97
N GLN A 101 -2.04 -14.09 -31.68
CA GLN A 101 -3.13 -13.61 -32.53
C GLN A 101 -2.64 -12.89 -33.80
N LEU A 102 -1.37 -12.47 -33.83
CA LEU A 102 -0.74 -11.75 -34.94
C LEU A 102 0.16 -12.64 -35.82
N SER A 103 0.31 -13.93 -35.50
CA SER A 103 1.02 -14.95 -36.30
C SER A 103 0.03 -15.87 -36.99
#